data_AF-A0A7J3VG09-F1
#
_entry.id   AF-A0A7J3VG09-F1
#
_cell.length_a   1.000
_cell.length_b   1.000
_cell.length_c   1.000
_cell.angle_alpha   90.00
_cell.angle_beta   90.00
_cell.angle_gamma   90.00
#
_symmetry.space_group_name_H-M   'P 1'
#
loop_
_entity.id
_entity.type
_entity.pdbx_description
1 polymer ?
#
loop_
_entity_poly.entity_id
_entity_poly.type
_entity_poly.pdbx_seq_one_letter_code
_entity_poly.pdbx_strand_id
1 'polypeptide(L)'
;MIVAFDLEGTLIDAELFPALGEKLGNKAQLDDITNRAMKGEIDFTSSLHQRVGLIKGLSISEAQRIAGSLSLSHGAEETVSGVKRLGGVPIIVTGGFDILAHRAAYLLGIEYVCCNKFKLQD
;
A
#
# COMPACT_ATOMS: atom_id res chain seq x y z
N MET A 1 -16.30 -12.48 -13.97
CA MET A 1 -15.55 -12.91 -12.77
C MET A 1 -14.80 -11.72 -12.22
N ILE A 2 -14.85 -11.46 -10.92
CA ILE A 2 -14.05 -10.41 -10.27
C ILE A 2 -12.91 -11.08 -9.51
N VAL A 3 -11.70 -10.53 -9.63
CA VAL A 3 -10.53 -10.98 -8.85
C VAL A 3 -10.04 -9.77 -8.04
N ALA A 4 -10.20 -9.85 -6.72
CA ALA A 4 -9.72 -8.81 -5.82
C ALA A 4 -8.30 -9.15 -5.37
N PHE A 5 -7.41 -8.18 -5.50
CA PHE A 5 -6.04 -8.25 -4.99
C PHE A 5 -5.90 -7.30 -3.81
N ASP A 6 -5.19 -7.75 -2.78
CA ASP A 6 -4.52 -6.81 -1.87
C ASP A 6 -3.35 -6.14 -2.60
N LEU A 7 -2.70 -5.17 -1.96
CA LEU A 7 -1.66 -4.34 -2.54
C LEU A 7 -0.27 -4.69 -2.00
N GLU A 8 0.00 -4.31 -0.75
CA GLU A 8 1.31 -4.47 -0.10
C GLU A 8 1.53 -5.96 0.22
N GLY A 9 2.73 -6.47 -0.09
CA GLY A 9 3.05 -7.90 -0.02
C GLY A 9 2.31 -8.78 -1.04
N THR A 10 1.50 -8.20 -1.94
CA THR A 10 0.73 -8.93 -2.96
C THR A 10 1.05 -8.43 -4.37
N LEU A 11 0.63 -7.22 -4.75
CA LEU A 11 0.94 -6.60 -6.04
C LEU A 11 2.22 -5.74 -5.99
N ILE A 12 2.60 -5.29 -4.80
CA ILE A 12 3.82 -4.54 -4.50
C ILE A 12 4.69 -5.35 -3.54
N ASP A 13 5.97 -5.51 -3.86
CA ASP A 13 6.93 -6.27 -3.04
C ASP A 13 7.55 -5.39 -1.94
N ALA A 14 6.68 -4.69 -1.21
CA ALA A 14 7.05 -3.78 -0.13
C ALA A 14 5.83 -3.39 0.70
N GLU A 15 6.13 -2.86 1.88
CA GLU A 15 5.18 -2.18 2.76
C GLU A 15 5.44 -0.67 2.71
N LEU A 16 4.40 0.15 2.56
CA LEU A 16 4.58 1.60 2.42
C LEU A 16 5.12 2.24 3.71
N PHE A 17 4.52 1.94 4.87
CA PHE A 17 4.92 2.58 6.13
C PHE A 17 6.38 2.34 6.50
N PRO A 18 6.91 1.11 6.48
CA PRO A 18 8.34 0.86 6.68
C PRO A 18 9.23 1.68 5.74
N ALA A 19 8.88 1.78 4.45
CA ALA A 19 9.63 2.59 3.49
C ALA A 19 9.59 4.10 3.82
N LEU A 20 8.45 4.61 4.28
CA LEU A 20 8.34 5.99 4.78
C LEU A 20 9.18 6.19 6.07
N GLY A 21 9.17 5.21 6.96
CA GLY A 21 9.89 5.28 8.23
C GLY A 21 11.40 5.16 8.11
N GLU A 22 11.92 4.47 7.10
CA GLU A 22 13.35 4.49 6.78
C GLU A 22 13.82 5.90 6.47
N LYS A 23 13.00 6.70 5.77
CA LYS A 23 13.33 8.09 5.45
C LYS A 23 13.31 8.99 6.69
N LEU A 24 12.42 8.73 7.64
CA LEU A 24 12.24 9.51 8.87
C LEU A 24 13.11 9.02 10.05
N GLY A 25 13.78 7.88 9.91
CA GLY A 25 14.57 7.27 10.97
C GLY A 25 13.76 6.53 12.05
N ASN A 26 12.48 6.26 11.81
CA ASN A 26 11.57 5.59 12.75
C ASN A 26 11.01 4.25 12.25
N LYS A 27 11.64 3.66 11.23
CA LYS A 27 11.27 2.35 10.66
C LYS A 27 11.00 1.29 11.74
N ALA A 28 11.90 1.14 12.70
CA ALA A 28 11.77 0.12 13.74
C ALA A 28 10.46 0.25 14.56
N GLN A 29 9.98 1.48 14.78
CA GLN A 29 8.71 1.72 15.47
C GLN A 29 7.51 1.35 14.58
N LEU A 30 7.58 1.67 13.28
CA LEU A 30 6.55 1.29 12.31
C LEU A 30 6.48 -0.23 12.12
N ASP A 31 7.64 -0.89 12.06
CA ASP A 31 7.73 -2.35 11.95
C ASP A 31 7.11 -3.03 13.18
N ASP A 32 7.41 -2.54 14.39
CA ASP A 32 6.80 -3.08 15.64
C ASP A 32 5.27 -2.97 15.61
N ILE A 33 4.72 -1.79 15.30
CA ILE A 33 3.27 -1.58 15.25
C ILE A 33 2.62 -2.45 14.18
N THR A 34 3.27 -2.59 13.01
CA THR A 34 2.78 -3.43 11.91
C THR A 34 2.73 -4.89 12.31
N ASN A 35 3.81 -5.41 12.91
CA ASN A 35 3.90 -6.79 13.38
C ASN A 35 2.85 -7.10 14.45
N ARG A 36 2.65 -6.20 15.41
CA ARG A 36 1.64 -6.37 16.48
C ARG A 36 0.21 -6.36 15.92
N ALA A 37 -0.06 -5.51 14.92
CA ALA A 37 -1.35 -5.48 14.24
C ALA A 37 -1.62 -6.77 13.46
N MET A 38 -0.63 -7.29 12.72
CA MET A 38 -0.74 -8.56 12.00
C MET A 38 -0.95 -9.77 12.93
N LYS A 39 -0.40 -9.72 14.14
CA LYS A 39 -0.63 -10.73 15.20
C LYS A 39 -2.00 -10.59 15.89
N GLY A 40 -2.76 -9.54 15.57
CA GLY A 40 -4.04 -9.25 16.22
C GLY A 40 -3.92 -8.69 17.64
N GLU A 41 -2.73 -8.25 18.07
CA GLU A 41 -2.51 -7.64 19.39
C GLU A 41 -3.03 -6.21 19.47
N ILE A 42 -3.12 -5.52 18.32
CA ILE A 42 -3.71 -4.19 18.17
C ILE A 42 -4.71 -4.26 17.02
N ASP A 43 -5.88 -3.64 17.18
CA ASP A 43 -6.85 -3.56 16.09
C ASP A 43 -6.33 -2.70 14.92
N PHE A 44 -6.86 -2.96 13.72
CA PHE A 44 -6.42 -2.28 12.51
C PHE A 44 -6.49 -0.75 12.60
N THR A 45 -7.58 -0.20 13.17
CA THR A 45 -7.80 1.24 13.25
C THR A 45 -6.79 1.89 14.18
N SER A 46 -6.57 1.30 15.36
CA SER A 46 -5.58 1.78 16.32
C SER A 46 -4.16 1.69 15.76
N SER A 47 -3.81 0.58 15.10
CA SER A 47 -2.51 0.42 14.42
C SER A 47 -2.31 1.48 13.34
N LEU A 48 -3.33 1.72 12.52
CA LEU A 48 -3.27 2.72 11.45
C LEU A 48 -3.05 4.13 12.02
N HIS A 49 -3.78 4.51 13.07
CA HIS A 49 -3.59 5.81 13.72
C HIS A 49 -2.18 5.99 14.29
N GLN A 50 -1.63 4.96 14.94
CA GLN A 50 -0.27 5.02 15.48
C GLN A 50 0.78 5.18 14.37
N ARG A 51 0.66 4.39 13.29
CA ARG A 51 1.57 4.46 12.14
C ARG A 51 1.49 5.81 11.41
N VAL A 52 0.28 6.34 11.18
CA VAL A 52 0.08 7.68 10.60
C VAL A 52 0.68 8.76 11.50
N GLY A 53 0.56 8.62 12.83
CA GLY A 53 1.16 9.55 13.79
C GLY A 53 2.68 9.64 13.67
N LEU A 54 3.35 8.53 13.39
CA LEU A 54 4.81 8.46 13.24
C LEU A 54 5.33 9.08 11.93
N ILE A 55 4.50 9.23 10.91
CA ILE A 55 4.89 9.85 9.64
C ILE A 55 4.43 11.30 9.51
N LYS A 56 3.94 11.92 10.60
CA LYS A 56 3.59 13.35 10.61
C LYS A 56 4.82 14.20 10.30
N GLY A 57 4.66 15.15 9.39
CA GLY A 57 5.72 16.05 8.93
C GLY A 57 6.40 15.61 7.63
N LEU A 58 6.12 14.40 7.12
CA LEU A 58 6.56 14.01 5.79
C LEU A 58 5.76 14.75 4.72
N SER A 59 6.45 15.33 3.74
CA SER A 59 5.77 15.99 2.61
C SER A 59 5.11 14.98 1.68
N ILE A 60 4.01 15.37 1.05
CA ILE A 60 3.29 14.51 0.08
C ILE A 60 4.20 14.12 -1.08
N SER A 61 4.99 15.08 -1.57
CA SER A 61 5.92 14.85 -2.68
C SER A 61 6.98 13.81 -2.33
N GLU A 62 7.49 13.81 -1.09
CA GLU A 62 8.39 12.76 -0.63
C GLU A 62 7.71 11.41 -0.49
N ALA A 63 6.49 11.37 0.05
CA ALA A 63 5.71 10.14 0.15
C ALA A 63 5.44 9.54 -1.24
N GLN A 64 5.05 10.37 -2.21
CA GLN A 64 4.86 9.97 -3.61
C GLN A 64 6.17 9.47 -4.25
N ARG A 65 7.30 10.14 -3.98
CA ARG A 65 8.61 9.70 -4.47
C ARG A 65 9.01 8.34 -3.92
N ILE A 66 8.77 8.10 -2.63
CA ILE A 66 9.03 6.81 -1.97
C ILE A 66 8.12 5.73 -2.55
N ALA A 67 6.80 5.97 -2.61
CA ALA A 67 5.85 5.05 -3.25
C ALA A 67 6.23 4.75 -4.72
N GLY A 68 6.75 5.76 -5.43
CA GLY A 68 7.28 5.68 -6.79
C GLY A 68 8.44 4.70 -6.96
N SER A 69 9.23 4.50 -5.90
CA SER A 69 10.41 3.64 -5.89
C SER A 69 10.12 2.17 -5.55
N LEU A 70 8.89 1.85 -5.08
CA LEU A 70 8.53 0.49 -4.68
C LEU A 70 8.23 -0.36 -5.92
N SER A 71 8.82 -1.57 -5.96
CA SER A 71 8.70 -2.50 -7.08
C SER A 71 7.37 -3.26 -7.04
N LEU A 72 6.87 -3.62 -8.22
CA LEU A 72 5.80 -4.61 -8.33
C LEU A 72 6.32 -5.98 -7.86
N SER A 73 5.43 -6.79 -7.31
CA SER A 73 5.73 -8.19 -7.01
C SER A 73 6.06 -8.96 -8.28
N HIS A 74 6.96 -9.93 -8.16
CA HIS A 74 7.26 -10.84 -9.25
C HIS A 74 5.98 -11.54 -9.74
N GLY A 75 5.71 -11.48 -11.05
CA GLY A 75 4.52 -12.09 -11.64
C GLY A 75 3.26 -11.23 -11.56
N ALA A 76 3.28 -10.03 -10.96
CA ALA A 76 2.09 -9.19 -10.80
C ALA A 76 1.49 -8.76 -12.15
N GLU A 77 2.34 -8.34 -13.08
CA GLU A 77 1.92 -7.92 -14.43
C GLU A 77 1.31 -9.09 -15.21
N GLU A 78 1.97 -10.25 -15.18
CA GLU A 78 1.52 -11.47 -15.85
C GLU A 78 0.21 -11.99 -15.28
N THR A 79 0.08 -11.94 -13.95
CA THR A 79 -1.12 -12.38 -13.22
C THR A 79 -2.32 -11.51 -13.57
N VAL A 80 -2.18 -10.18 -13.45
CA VAL A 80 -3.27 -9.24 -13.76
C VAL A 80 -3.63 -9.31 -15.25
N SER A 81 -2.63 -9.40 -16.13
CA SER A 81 -2.86 -9.57 -17.56
C SER A 81 -3.57 -10.89 -17.87
N GLY A 82 -3.23 -11.97 -17.16
CA GLY A 82 -3.89 -13.27 -17.26
C GLY A 82 -5.36 -13.21 -16.87
N VAL A 83 -5.68 -12.56 -15.74
CA VAL A 83 -7.07 -12.33 -15.30
C VAL A 83 -7.87 -11.62 -16.40
N LYS A 84 -7.32 -10.55 -16.97
CA LYS A 84 -7.97 -9.78 -18.05
C LYS A 84 -8.19 -10.62 -19.30
N ARG A 85 -7.18 -11.39 -19.73
CA ARG A 85 -7.29 -12.28 -20.92
C ARG A 85 -8.39 -13.34 -20.77
N LEU A 86 -8.66 -13.78 -19.55
CA LEU A 86 -9.73 -14.73 -19.24
C LEU A 86 -11.12 -14.06 -19.08
N GLY A 87 -11.24 -12.76 -19.38
CA GLY A 87 -12.49 -12.00 -19.21
C GLY A 87 -12.80 -11.64 -17.74
N GLY A 88 -11.82 -11.75 -16.85
CA GLY A 88 -11.92 -11.33 -15.47
C GLY A 88 -11.71 -9.82 -15.30
N VAL A 89 -12.30 -9.26 -14.24
CA VAL A 89 -12.15 -7.86 -13.84
C VAL A 89 -11.25 -7.83 -12.59
N PRO A 90 -9.96 -7.46 -12.73
CA PRO A 90 -9.10 -7.27 -11.57
C PRO A 90 -9.48 -5.99 -10.83
N ILE A 91 -9.47 -6.02 -9.51
CA ILE A 91 -9.69 -4.86 -8.64
C ILE A 91 -8.66 -4.85 -7.51
N ILE A 92 -8.32 -3.69 -6.97
CA ILE A 92 -7.49 -3.55 -5.77
C ILE A 92 -8.40 -3.26 -4.57
N VAL A 93 -8.25 -4.02 -3.49
CA VAL A 93 -8.89 -3.76 -2.19
C VAL A 93 -7.82 -3.85 -1.12
N THR A 94 -7.48 -2.73 -0.49
CA THR A 94 -6.35 -2.68 0.43
C THR A 94 -6.60 -1.75 1.62
N GLY A 95 -5.97 -2.08 2.75
CA GLY A 95 -5.83 -1.17 3.89
C GLY A 95 -4.76 -0.09 3.69
N GLY A 96 -3.98 -0.17 2.60
CA GLY A 96 -2.99 0.82 2.21
C GLY A 96 -3.58 2.12 1.68
N PHE A 97 -2.70 2.99 1.16
CA PHE A 97 -3.05 4.36 0.77
C PHE A 97 -3.06 4.59 -0.74
N ASP A 98 -3.89 5.54 -1.14
CA ASP A 98 -4.10 6.03 -2.52
C ASP A 98 -2.82 6.31 -3.30
N ILE A 99 -1.78 6.88 -2.69
CA ILE A 99 -0.52 7.19 -3.37
C ILE A 99 0.17 5.95 -3.96
N LEU A 100 0.06 4.79 -3.30
CA LEU A 100 0.64 3.54 -3.78
C LEU A 100 -0.39 2.73 -4.57
N ALA A 101 -1.64 2.70 -4.11
CA ALA A 101 -2.72 1.95 -4.74
C ALA A 101 -3.00 2.44 -6.17
N HIS A 102 -3.09 3.76 -6.39
CA HIS A 102 -3.30 4.31 -7.72
C HIS A 102 -2.08 4.14 -8.63
N ARG A 103 -0.86 4.15 -8.07
CA ARG A 103 0.35 3.85 -8.84
C ARG A 103 0.33 2.41 -9.34
N ALA A 104 0.08 1.44 -8.46
CA ALA A 104 0.00 0.03 -8.86
C ALA A 104 -1.13 -0.19 -9.87
N ALA A 105 -2.29 0.43 -9.64
CA ALA A 105 -3.41 0.38 -10.57
C ALA A 105 -3.05 0.94 -11.96
N TYR A 106 -2.35 2.06 -12.02
CA TYR A 106 -1.88 2.65 -13.27
C TYR A 106 -0.92 1.70 -14.01
N LEU A 107 0.09 1.16 -13.31
CA LEU A 107 1.08 0.26 -13.92
C LEU A 107 0.45 -1.05 -14.43
N LEU A 108 -0.52 -1.59 -13.70
CA LEU A 108 -1.17 -2.87 -14.01
C LEU A 108 -2.44 -2.70 -14.87
N GLY A 109 -2.83 -1.46 -15.17
CA GLY A 109 -4.06 -1.09 -15.86
C GLY A 109 -5.34 -1.53 -15.13
N ILE A 110 -5.35 -1.52 -13.80
CA ILE A 110 -6.53 -1.88 -12.99
C ILE A 110 -7.42 -0.64 -12.84
N GLU A 111 -8.71 -0.78 -13.13
CA GLU A 111 -9.65 0.35 -13.13
C GLU A 111 -10.28 0.64 -11.75
N TYR A 112 -10.48 -0.40 -10.93
CA TYR A 112 -11.19 -0.28 -9.66
C TYR A 112 -10.24 -0.42 -8.47
N VAL A 113 -10.25 0.58 -7.60
CA VAL A 113 -9.40 0.65 -6.41
C VAL A 113 -10.23 1.07 -5.19
N CYS A 114 -10.15 0.28 -4.13
CA CYS A 114 -10.66 0.60 -2.79
C CYS A 114 -9.47 0.68 -1.83
N CYS A 115 -9.19 1.86 -1.27
CA CYS A 115 -8.06 2.11 -0.40
C CYS A 115 -8.34 3.25 0.59
N ASN A 116 -7.48 3.41 1.60
CA ASN A 116 -7.45 4.60 2.43
C ASN A 116 -6.87 5.79 1.66
N LYS A 117 -7.17 7.01 2.12
CA LYS A 117 -6.68 8.25 1.51
C LYS A 117 -5.85 9.02 2.50
N PHE A 118 -4.70 9.53 2.08
CA PHE A 118 -3.99 10.53 2.86
C PHE A 118 -4.82 11.82 2.87
N LYS A 119 -5.30 12.22 4.05
CA LYS A 119 -5.86 13.55 4.23
C LYS A 119 -4.73 14.53 4.46
N LEU A 120 -4.62 15.51 3.57
CA LEU A 120 -3.76 16.66 3.78
C LEU A 120 -4.36 17.49 4.90
N GLN A 121 -3.53 17.85 5.88
CA GLN A 121 -3.87 18.90 6.83
C GLN A 121 -3.02 20.11 6.46
N ASP A 122 -3.70 21.24 6.23
CA ASP A 122 -3.07 22.55 6.04
C ASP A 122 -2.34 23.01 7.31
#